data_AF-A0A376DPC8-F1
#
_entry.id   AF-A0A376DPC8-F1
#
_cell.length_a   1.000
_cell.length_b   1.000
_cell.length_c   1.000
_cell.angle_alpha   90.00
_cell.angle_beta   90.00
_cell.angle_gamma   90.00
#
_symmetry.space_group_name_H-M   'P 1'
#
loop_
_entity.id
_entity.type
_entity.pdbx_description
1 polymer ?
#
loop_
_entity_poly.entity_id
_entity_poly.type
_entity_poly.pdbx_seq_one_letter_code
_entity_poly.pdbx_strand_id
1 'polypeptide(L)'
;MNQLKGYLDLSDEEQKSFKSPTGIPMDSTNKQLVDWVQQSLSVNPDYKLAIKGDVTTEYPKVKSLFEGLRDIDFLKFWLITSQEGKP
;
A
#
# COMPACT_ATOMS: atom_id res chain seq x y z
N MET A 1 -14.14 7.47 -4.58
CA MET A 1 -14.73 6.12 -4.80
C MET A 1 -15.41 6.05 -6.19
N ASN A 2 -14.82 6.66 -7.23
CA ASN A 2 -15.48 6.88 -8.53
C ASN A 2 -15.26 5.76 -9.56
N GLN A 3 -14.45 4.75 -9.23
CA GLN A 3 -14.09 3.67 -10.16
C GLN A 3 -14.80 2.35 -9.85
N LEU A 4 -15.52 2.26 -8.72
CA LEU A 4 -16.20 1.02 -8.31
C LEU A 4 -17.30 0.63 -9.29
N LYS A 5 -18.09 1.60 -9.77
CA LYS A 5 -19.17 1.33 -10.73
C LYS A 5 -18.63 0.69 -12.02
N GLY A 6 -17.58 1.28 -12.60
CA GLY A 6 -16.96 0.76 -13.82
C GLY A 6 -16.28 -0.60 -13.62
N TYR A 7 -15.78 -0.90 -12.41
CA TYR A 7 -15.25 -2.23 -12.08
C TYR A 7 -16.35 -3.29 -12.00
N LEU A 8 -17.49 -2.97 -11.37
CA LEU A 8 -18.63 -3.89 -11.24
C LEU A 8 -19.34 -4.16 -12.58
N ASP A 9 -19.21 -3.25 -13.55
CA ASP A 9 -19.74 -3.40 -14.90
C ASP A 9 -18.88 -4.33 -15.80
N LEU A 10 -17.68 -4.75 -15.36
CA LEU A 10 -16.81 -5.66 -16.10
C LEU A 10 -17.28 -7.12 -16.00
N SER A 11 -16.94 -7.95 -17.00
CA SER A 11 -17.18 -9.40 -16.93
C SER A 11 -16.29 -10.09 -15.87
N ASP A 12 -16.68 -11.30 -15.43
CA ASP A 12 -15.94 -12.05 -14.40
C ASP A 12 -14.46 -12.30 -14.76
N GLU A 13 -14.15 -12.47 -16.06
CA GLU A 13 -12.77 -12.64 -16.54
C GLU A 13 -12.01 -11.31 -16.50
N GLU A 14 -12.65 -10.21 -16.91
CA GLU A 14 -12.07 -8.87 -16.88
C GLU A 14 -11.83 -8.40 -15.45
N GLN A 15 -12.77 -8.62 -14.53
CA GLN A 15 -12.63 -8.29 -13.10
C GLN A 15 -11.44 -9.00 -12.45
N LYS A 16 -11.18 -10.26 -12.82
CA LYS A 16 -10.02 -11.03 -12.33
C LYS A 16 -8.71 -10.50 -12.89
N SER A 17 -8.73 -10.01 -14.13
CA SER A 17 -7.54 -9.44 -14.78
C SER A 17 -7.28 -7.97 -14.44
N PHE A 18 -8.29 -7.28 -13.89
CA PHE A 18 -8.25 -5.86 -13.63
C PHE A 18 -7.24 -5.53 -12.54
N LYS A 19 -6.19 -4.82 -12.93
CA LYS A 19 -5.23 -4.22 -12.01
C LYS A 19 -5.61 -2.75 -11.87
N SER A 20 -5.93 -2.32 -10.67
CA SER A 20 -6.24 -0.91 -10.41
C SER A 20 -5.10 -0.03 -10.93
N PRO A 21 -5.37 0.89 -11.88
CA PRO A 21 -4.31 1.71 -12.49
C PRO A 21 -3.70 2.68 -11.48
N THR A 22 -4.46 3.05 -10.46
CA THR A 22 -3.99 3.81 -9.30
C THR A 22 -3.85 2.86 -8.12
N GLY A 23 -2.66 2.81 -7.53
CA GLY A 23 -2.44 2.12 -6.25
C GLY A 23 -3.23 2.75 -5.11
N ILE A 24 -3.03 2.24 -3.90
CA ILE A 24 -3.65 2.82 -2.69
C ILE A 24 -3.11 4.24 -2.50
N PRO A 25 -3.98 5.26 -2.37
CA PRO A 25 -3.55 6.63 -2.14
C PRO A 25 -2.71 6.75 -0.86
N MET A 26 -1.57 7.43 -0.99
CA MET A 26 -0.68 7.81 0.10
C MET A 26 -0.20 9.24 -0.16
N ASP A 27 -1.14 10.16 -0.32
CA ASP A 27 -0.85 11.58 -0.50
C ASP A 27 -0.93 12.34 0.84
N SER A 28 -0.61 13.64 0.82
CA SER A 28 -0.54 14.45 2.04
C SER A 28 -1.90 14.66 2.73
N THR A 29 -3.01 14.48 2.02
CA THR A 29 -4.37 14.73 2.52
C THR A 29 -5.15 13.44 2.75
N ASN A 30 -4.75 12.34 2.10
CA ASN A 30 -5.44 11.07 2.08
C ASN A 30 -4.43 9.91 2.13
N LYS A 31 -4.15 9.47 3.36
CA LYS A 31 -3.23 8.37 3.68
C LYS A 31 -3.97 7.04 3.85
N GLN A 32 -4.75 6.63 2.85
CA GLN A 32 -5.63 5.44 2.96
C GLN A 32 -4.88 4.16 3.32
N LEU A 33 -3.61 4.04 2.90
CA LEU A 33 -2.77 2.91 3.28
C LEU A 33 -2.56 2.81 4.80
N VAL A 34 -2.41 3.95 5.49
CA VAL A 34 -2.28 4.01 6.95
C VAL A 34 -3.58 3.57 7.62
N ASP A 35 -4.72 4.04 7.11
CA ASP A 35 -6.04 3.64 7.62
C ASP A 35 -6.21 2.12 7.54
N TRP A 36 -5.80 1.50 6.43
CA TRP A 36 -5.91 0.05 6.26
C TRP A 36 -5.01 -0.72 7.22
N VAL A 37 -3.80 -0.23 7.48
CA VAL A 37 -2.90 -0.82 8.48
C VAL A 37 -3.52 -0.70 9.87
N GLN A 38 -4.06 0.47 10.23
CA GLN A 38 -4.71 0.69 11.52
C GLN A 38 -5.92 -0.22 11.73
N GLN A 39 -6.80 -0.36 10.71
CA GLN A 39 -7.93 -1.27 10.78
C GLN A 39 -7.48 -2.74 10.90
N SER A 40 -6.42 -3.12 10.18
CA SER A 40 -5.86 -4.46 10.26
C SER A 40 -5.33 -4.77 11.67
N LEU A 41 -4.67 -3.82 12.32
CA LEU A 41 -4.18 -3.94 13.70
C LEU A 41 -5.32 -4.02 14.71
N SER A 42 -6.41 -3.30 14.49
CA SER A 42 -7.59 -3.35 15.36
C SER A 42 -8.24 -4.74 15.35
N VAL A 43 -8.13 -5.49 14.24
CA VAL A 43 -8.64 -6.86 14.13
C VAL A 43 -7.60 -7.88 14.59
N ASN A 44 -6.33 -7.69 14.26
CA ASN A 44 -5.23 -8.58 14.62
C ASN A 44 -4.01 -7.79 15.14
N PRO A 45 -3.82 -7.73 16.47
CA PRO A 45 -2.68 -7.04 17.07
C PRO A 45 -1.30 -7.60 16.69
N ASP A 46 -1.21 -8.89 16.33
CA ASP A 46 0.04 -9.56 15.95
C ASP A 46 0.38 -9.41 14.45
N TYR A 47 -0.34 -8.55 13.75
CA TYR A 47 -0.14 -8.31 12.33
C TYR A 47 1.30 -7.84 12.03
N LYS A 48 1.92 -8.46 11.03
CA LYS A 48 3.27 -8.12 10.56
C LYS A 48 3.18 -7.50 9.18
N LEU A 49 3.73 -6.29 9.04
CA LEU A 49 3.84 -5.61 7.75
C LEU A 49 5.23 -5.81 7.14
N ALA A 50 5.27 -6.14 5.86
CA ALA A 50 6.49 -6.12 5.05
C ALA A 50 6.35 -5.06 3.96
N ILE A 51 7.31 -4.14 3.89
CA ILE A 51 7.37 -3.07 2.90
C ILE A 51 8.44 -3.46 1.89
N LYS A 52 8.03 -3.74 0.66
CA LYS A 52 8.96 -4.00 -0.44
C LYS A 52 9.16 -2.72 -1.25
N GLY A 53 10.41 -2.26 -1.32
CA GLY A 53 10.81 -1.12 -2.15
C GLY A 53 11.67 -1.57 -3.32
N ASP A 54 11.33 -1.10 -4.52
CA ASP A 54 12.16 -1.28 -5.72
C ASP A 54 13.17 -0.12 -5.86
N VAL A 55 14.23 -0.31 -6.66
CA VAL A 55 15.28 0.66 -6.95
C VAL A 55 14.72 1.96 -7.52
N THR A 56 13.61 1.88 -8.26
CA THR A 56 12.94 3.04 -8.87
C THR A 56 12.08 3.85 -7.88
N THR A 57 11.98 3.41 -6.62
CA THR A 57 11.12 4.05 -5.63
C THR A 57 11.75 5.36 -5.14
N GLU A 58 11.04 6.47 -5.35
CA GLU A 58 11.48 7.80 -4.90
C GLU A 58 11.41 7.91 -3.36
N TYR A 59 12.48 8.42 -2.75
CA TYR A 59 12.58 8.61 -1.30
C TYR A 59 11.42 9.40 -0.67
N PRO A 60 10.88 10.49 -1.28
CA PRO A 60 9.75 11.21 -0.71
C PRO A 60 8.52 10.33 -0.44
N LYS A 61 8.23 9.35 -1.31
CA LYS A 61 7.10 8.43 -1.13
C LYS A 61 7.31 7.51 0.07
N VAL A 62 8.54 7.01 0.24
CA VAL A 62 8.91 6.17 1.38
C VAL A 62 8.87 6.97 2.68
N LYS A 63 9.35 8.22 2.65
CA LYS A 63 9.29 9.12 3.80
C LYS A 63 7.85 9.37 4.25
N SER A 64 6.94 9.69 3.32
CA SER A 64 5.53 9.89 3.64
C SER A 64 4.89 8.63 4.21
N LEU A 65 5.25 7.44 3.72
CA LEU A 65 4.82 6.17 4.29
C LEU A 65 5.28 5.99 5.74
N PHE A 66 6.55 6.22 6.02
CA PHE A 66 7.10 6.09 7.37
C PHE A 66 6.52 7.12 8.34
N GLU A 67 6.29 8.35 7.90
CA GLU A 67 5.58 9.35 8.71
C GLU A 67 4.16 8.87 9.04
N GLY A 68 3.43 8.33 8.07
CA GLY A 68 2.10 7.76 8.30
C GLY A 68 2.10 6.57 9.27
N LEU A 69 3.06 5.65 9.16
CA LEU A 69 3.18 4.52 10.09
C LEU A 69 3.58 4.97 11.50
N ARG A 70 4.39 6.03 11.62
CA ARG A 70 4.73 6.65 12.90
C ARG A 70 3.51 7.29 13.55
N ASP A 71 2.63 7.93 12.78
CA ASP A 71 1.41 8.56 13.30
C ASP A 71 0.46 7.55 13.99
N ILE A 72 0.54 6.26 13.63
CA ILE A 72 -0.21 5.15 14.24
C ILE A 72 0.63 4.29 15.21
N ASP A 73 1.80 4.78 15.63
CA ASP A 73 2.76 4.08 16.50
C ASP A 73 3.20 2.68 15.99
N PHE A 74 3.11 2.46 14.68
CA PHE A 74 3.47 1.19 14.05
C PHE A 74 4.95 1.18 13.63
N LEU A 75 5.82 0.87 14.60
CA LEU A 75 7.28 0.96 14.45
C LEU A 75 7.97 -0.38 14.09
N LYS A 76 7.22 -1.48 14.07
CA LYS A 76 7.76 -2.83 13.82
C LYS A 76 7.32 -3.36 12.46
N PHE A 77 8.18 -3.21 11.45
CA PHE A 77 7.95 -3.71 10.11
C PHE A 77 9.23 -4.22 9.46
N TRP A 78 9.06 -5.08 8.46
CA TRP A 78 10.16 -5.63 7.69
C TRP A 78 10.34 -4.79 6.44
N LEU A 79 11.49 -4.14 6.28
CA LEU A 79 11.84 -3.46 5.04
C LEU A 79 12.63 -4.44 4.16
N ILE A 80 12.08 -4.78 3.00
CA ILE A 80 12.71 -5.66 2.02
C ILE A 80 13.08 -4.81 0.82
N THR A 81 14.38 -4.61 0.61
CA THR A 81 14.92 -4.00 -0.61
C THR A 81 15.41 -5.10 -1.53
N SER A 82 14.98 -5.07 -2.79
CA SER A 82 15.63 -5.90 -3.81
C SER A 82 16.58 -5.02 -4.61
N GLN A 83 17.88 -5.31 -4.55
CA GLN A 83 18.72 -5.02 -5.70
C GLN A 83 18.35 -6.08 -6.74
N GLU A 84 17.60 -5.70 -7.77
CA GLU A 84 17.62 -6.50 -9.00
C GLU A 84 19.02 -6.36 -9.59
N GLY A 85 19.96 -7.14 -9.05
CA GLY A 85 21.20 -7.45 -9.74
C GLY A 85 20.79 -8.12 -11.04
N LYS A 86 20.95 -7.41 -12.15
CA LYS A 86 20.84 -8.00 -13.48
C LYS A 86 21.66 -9.30 -13.51
N PRO A 87 21.13 -10.41 -14.06
CA PRO A 87 21.98 -11.53 -14.44
C PRO A 87 23.04 -11.08 -15.47
#